data_AF-A0AAV1I073-F1
#
_entry.id   AF-A0AAV1I073-F1
#
_cell.length_a   1.000
_cell.length_b   1.000
_cell.length_c   1.000
_cell.angle_alpha   90.00
_cell.angle_beta   90.00
_cell.angle_gamma   90.00
#
_symmetry.space_group_name_H-M   'P 1'
#
loop_
_entity.id
_entity.type
_entity.pdbx_description
1 polymer ?
#
loop_
_entity_poly.entity_id
_entity_poly.type
_entity_poly.pdbx_seq_one_letter_code
_entity_poly.pdbx_strand_id
1 'polypeptide(L)'
;MEILLQLLTSKHYNTVVDRVQFWMNTLDEADLAWMHDYKTSEDPNDWVELIRPPKGTVINPGILWHSVCKFYRYARDADTVYVKVDDDICAIDTLERFVAFLDFRIDNEKYFLVSANVLNNAILTHYHQRFGNFKTDRGIVRHDSHDRLGLWDGQFAEYTHEQLLDDELDRFRVNFPRCVILQDYERICINWVAWNGEDMALFAGDVAKEDELDLTVQKPSALGRPCAIFGNFVVVHFSFGPQNKHMARTGYLEMYRCKAFGLPHKLGPRNWDTADISTKAVESTIVPEEPIRFLATHAGNDANWRSKKTSVRSAPKSSLIIIPRDTLTPVGDIVLTTPKPSVLVL
;
A
#
# COMPACT_ATOMS: atom_id res chain seq x y z
N MET A 1 12.02 6.96 7.58
CA MET A 1 11.60 7.02 9.01
C MET A 1 11.25 8.42 9.54
N GLU A 2 12.16 9.41 9.54
CA GLU A 2 11.89 10.76 10.14
C GLU A 2 10.60 11.40 9.61
N ILE A 3 10.43 11.44 8.27
CA ILE A 3 9.26 12.02 7.62
C ILE A 3 7.97 11.30 8.05
N LEU A 4 7.97 9.97 8.04
CA LEU A 4 6.80 9.15 8.41
C LEU A 4 6.35 9.44 9.84
N LEU A 5 7.27 9.44 10.82
CA LEU A 5 6.91 9.75 12.20
C LEU A 5 6.38 11.16 12.34
N GLN A 6 7.01 12.14 11.68
CA GLN A 6 6.51 13.51 11.67
C GLN A 6 5.09 13.58 11.11
N LEU A 7 4.77 12.83 10.05
CA LEU A 7 3.42 12.78 9.48
C LEU A 7 2.41 12.16 10.45
N LEU A 8 2.75 11.03 11.10
CA LEU A 8 1.87 10.39 12.08
C LEU A 8 1.59 11.31 13.28
N THR A 9 2.63 11.96 13.81
CA THR A 9 2.51 12.85 14.98
C THR A 9 1.77 14.15 14.63
N SER A 10 2.18 14.85 13.56
CA SER A 10 1.61 16.15 13.18
C SER A 10 0.15 16.08 12.73
N LYS A 11 -0.30 14.93 12.22
CA LYS A 11 -1.69 14.68 11.83
C LYS A 11 -2.52 14.03 12.94
N HIS A 12 -1.99 13.95 14.16
CA HIS A 12 -2.68 13.42 15.34
C HIS A 12 -3.12 11.95 15.21
N TYR A 13 -2.37 11.11 14.49
CA TYR A 13 -2.68 9.69 14.35
C TYR A 13 -2.56 8.95 15.70
N ASN A 14 -1.78 9.47 16.64
CA ASN A 14 -1.70 8.97 18.02
C ASN A 14 -3.04 9.03 18.80
N THR A 15 -4.08 9.67 18.26
CA THR A 15 -5.44 9.64 18.83
C THR A 15 -6.23 8.39 18.45
N VAL A 16 -5.79 7.65 17.43
CA VAL A 16 -6.44 6.43 16.93
C VAL A 16 -5.50 5.23 16.84
N VAL A 17 -4.18 5.47 16.82
CA VAL A 17 -3.13 4.45 16.86
C VAL A 17 -2.69 4.29 18.32
N ASP A 18 -2.94 3.12 18.89
CA ASP A 18 -2.53 2.81 20.26
C ASP A 18 -1.02 2.68 20.38
N ARG A 19 -0.37 2.16 19.33
CA ARG A 19 1.09 1.94 19.33
C ARG A 19 1.67 1.83 17.92
N VAL A 20 2.88 2.35 17.77
CA VAL A 20 3.77 2.15 16.63
C VAL A 20 4.86 1.18 17.04
N GLN A 21 5.12 0.16 16.25
CA GLN A 21 6.23 -0.75 16.40
C GLN A 21 7.24 -0.47 15.30
N PHE A 22 8.52 -0.31 15.65
CA PHE A 22 9.59 -0.38 14.68
C PHE A 22 10.16 -1.78 14.65
N TRP A 23 9.92 -2.47 13.54
CA TRP A 23 10.59 -3.73 13.27
C TRP A 23 12.05 -3.47 12.89
N MET A 24 12.97 -3.74 13.81
CA MET A 24 14.40 -3.47 13.65
C MET A 24 15.05 -4.46 12.65
N ASN A 25 14.71 -4.31 11.37
CA ASN A 25 15.17 -5.13 10.25
C ASN A 25 16.25 -4.40 9.42
N THR A 26 17.19 -3.74 10.10
CA THR A 26 18.31 -3.01 9.48
C THR A 26 19.62 -3.39 10.17
N LEU A 27 20.72 -3.28 9.43
CA LEU A 27 22.08 -3.40 9.95
C LEU A 27 22.81 -2.06 9.90
N ASP A 28 22.15 -0.99 9.43
CA ASP A 28 22.71 0.34 9.37
C ASP A 28 22.81 0.92 10.79
N GLU A 29 24.03 1.29 11.20
CA GLU A 29 24.28 1.80 12.54
C GLU A 29 23.61 3.16 12.78
N ALA A 30 23.45 3.98 11.74
CA ALA A 30 22.77 5.27 11.85
C ALA A 30 21.27 5.09 12.05
N ASP A 31 20.63 4.15 11.34
CA ASP A 31 19.23 3.80 11.58
C ASP A 31 19.00 3.31 13.01
N LEU A 32 19.88 2.42 13.49
CA LEU A 32 19.81 1.86 14.85
C LEU A 32 20.00 2.93 15.92
N ALA A 33 20.97 3.83 15.74
CA ALA A 33 21.19 4.95 16.63
C ALA A 33 19.99 5.90 16.63
N TRP A 34 19.47 6.24 15.46
CA TRP A 34 18.31 7.13 15.33
C TRP A 34 17.06 6.56 16.01
N MET A 35 16.74 5.27 15.81
CA MET A 35 15.60 4.63 16.49
C MET A 35 15.76 4.63 18.02
N HIS A 36 16.98 4.39 18.50
CA HIS A 36 17.27 4.42 19.93
C HIS A 36 17.10 5.84 20.49
N ASP A 37 17.74 6.83 19.86
CA ASP A 37 17.69 8.24 20.28
C ASP A 37 16.25 8.77 20.27
N TYR A 38 15.47 8.46 19.23
CA TYR A 38 14.05 8.81 19.14
C TYR A 38 13.23 8.22 20.29
N LYS A 39 13.46 6.94 20.65
CA LYS A 39 12.74 6.30 21.75
C LYS A 39 13.13 6.87 23.11
N THR A 40 14.37 7.36 23.27
CA THR A 40 14.90 7.85 24.55
C THR A 40 14.90 9.38 24.70
N SER A 41 14.27 10.12 23.78
CA SER A 41 14.19 11.58 23.84
C SER A 41 13.46 12.09 25.09
N GLU A 42 13.71 13.35 25.47
CA GLU A 42 13.10 13.98 26.66
C GLU A 42 11.56 14.06 26.60
N ASP A 43 10.98 14.01 25.39
CA ASP A 43 9.54 13.80 25.19
C ASP A 43 9.27 12.29 25.09
N PRO A 44 8.54 11.67 26.04
CA PRO A 44 8.31 10.23 26.04
C PRO A 44 7.47 9.81 24.84
N ASN A 45 8.13 9.21 23.85
CA ASN A 45 7.51 8.48 22.75
C ASN A 45 6.98 7.12 23.24
N ASP A 46 6.11 7.13 24.24
CA ASP A 46 5.64 5.92 24.94
C ASP A 46 4.81 5.00 24.05
N TRP A 47 4.13 5.57 23.06
CA TRP A 47 3.41 4.85 22.02
C TRP A 47 4.32 4.21 20.96
N VAL A 48 5.64 4.43 20.98
CA VAL A 48 6.60 3.76 20.06
C VAL A 48 7.32 2.62 20.77
N GLU A 49 7.39 1.45 20.13
CA GLU A 49 8.09 0.26 20.62
C GLU A 49 9.13 -0.22 19.60
N LEU A 50 10.32 -0.59 20.07
CA LEU A 50 11.35 -1.16 19.20
C LEU A 50 11.29 -2.69 19.27
N ILE A 51 10.86 -3.33 18.19
CA ILE A 51 10.74 -4.78 18.10
C ILE A 51 12.00 -5.34 17.45
N ARG A 52 12.69 -6.23 18.16
CA ARG A 52 13.86 -6.93 17.64
C ARG A 52 13.47 -8.22 16.93
N PRO A 53 14.23 -8.63 15.91
CA PRO A 53 14.00 -9.92 15.29
C PRO A 53 14.20 -11.04 16.32
N PRO A 54 13.54 -12.21 16.15
CA PRO A 54 13.74 -13.35 17.02
C PRO A 54 15.22 -13.69 17.20
N LYS A 55 15.62 -14.11 18.41
CA LYS A 55 17.00 -14.49 18.71
C LYS A 55 17.53 -15.50 17.69
N GLY A 56 18.71 -15.23 17.14
CA GLY A 56 19.34 -16.08 16.12
C GLY A 56 18.88 -15.81 14.68
N THR A 57 18.02 -14.81 14.45
CA THR A 57 17.69 -14.37 13.10
C THR A 57 18.94 -13.81 12.42
N VAL A 58 19.24 -14.32 11.22
CA VAL A 58 20.30 -13.80 10.35
C VAL A 58 19.68 -12.80 9.40
N ILE A 59 20.01 -11.52 9.57
CA ILE A 59 19.67 -10.46 8.63
C ILE A 59 20.78 -10.42 7.57
N ASN A 60 20.40 -10.53 6.30
CA ASN A 60 21.34 -10.43 5.19
C ASN A 60 21.23 -9.03 4.57
N PRO A 61 22.29 -8.20 4.59
CA PRO A 61 22.24 -6.83 4.08
C PRO A 61 21.88 -6.75 2.58
N GLY A 62 22.12 -7.80 1.80
CA GLY A 62 21.76 -7.83 0.37
C GLY A 62 20.29 -8.13 0.08
N ILE A 63 19.52 -8.64 1.06
CA ILE A 63 18.14 -9.10 0.91
C ILE A 63 17.36 -8.95 2.23
N LEU A 64 17.34 -7.74 2.80
CA LEU A 64 16.66 -7.44 4.07
C LEU A 64 15.18 -7.88 4.10
N TRP A 65 14.52 -7.86 2.94
CA TRP A 65 13.15 -8.32 2.79
C TRP A 65 12.96 -9.82 3.11
N HIS A 66 14.01 -10.67 3.09
CA HIS A 66 13.91 -12.08 3.51
C HIS A 66 13.71 -12.27 5.03
N SER A 67 14.10 -11.29 5.85
CA SER A 67 14.03 -11.39 7.32
C SER A 67 12.80 -10.71 7.91
N VAL A 68 12.11 -9.84 7.16
CA VAL A 68 10.88 -9.17 7.61
C VAL A 68 9.79 -10.20 7.99
N CYS A 69 9.74 -11.33 7.28
CA CYS A 69 8.78 -12.40 7.55
C CYS A 69 8.85 -12.94 8.99
N LYS A 70 9.97 -12.74 9.69
CA LYS A 70 10.17 -13.20 11.07
C LYS A 70 9.40 -12.39 12.10
N PHE A 71 8.95 -11.18 11.76
CA PHE A 71 8.29 -10.27 12.69
C PHE A 71 6.77 -10.48 12.78
N TYR A 72 6.11 -11.00 11.73
CA TYR A 72 4.65 -11.21 11.72
C TYR A 72 4.12 -12.08 12.86
N ARG A 73 4.96 -12.92 13.48
CA ARG A 73 4.62 -13.66 14.70
C ARG A 73 4.23 -12.78 15.89
N TYR A 74 4.64 -11.52 15.90
CA TYR A 74 4.33 -10.52 16.92
C TYR A 74 3.07 -9.70 16.59
N ALA A 75 2.46 -9.93 15.42
CA ALA A 75 1.34 -9.13 14.90
C ALA A 75 0.08 -9.98 14.69
N ARG A 76 -0.38 -10.64 15.76
CA ARG A 76 -1.42 -11.67 15.73
C ARG A 76 -2.38 -11.65 16.92
N ASP A 77 -2.40 -10.55 17.69
CA ASP A 77 -3.23 -10.46 18.87
C ASP A 77 -4.71 -10.37 18.47
N ALA A 78 -5.59 -11.03 19.24
CA ALA A 78 -7.03 -10.92 19.05
C ALA A 78 -7.50 -9.48 19.29
N ASP A 79 -8.66 -9.12 18.74
CA ASP A 79 -9.23 -7.77 18.89
C ASP A 79 -8.25 -6.64 18.49
N THR A 80 -7.35 -6.89 17.52
CA THR A 80 -6.33 -5.94 17.07
C THR A 80 -6.29 -5.83 15.55
N VAL A 81 -6.25 -4.61 15.03
CA VAL A 81 -5.94 -4.29 13.63
C VAL A 81 -4.47 -3.86 13.55
N TYR A 82 -3.72 -4.53 12.69
CA TYR A 82 -2.34 -4.18 12.40
C TYR A 82 -2.26 -3.47 11.05
N VAL A 83 -1.43 -2.44 10.97
CA VAL A 83 -1.15 -1.68 9.75
C VAL A 83 0.36 -1.73 9.50
N LYS A 84 0.81 -2.53 8.54
CA LYS A 84 2.21 -2.49 8.09
C LYS A 84 2.40 -1.32 7.14
N VAL A 85 3.46 -0.55 7.38
CA VAL A 85 3.88 0.55 6.52
C VAL A 85 5.35 0.40 6.15
N ASP A 86 5.71 0.78 4.94
CA ASP A 86 7.12 0.95 4.58
C ASP A 86 7.67 2.25 5.18
N ASP A 87 8.97 2.30 5.46
CA ASP A 87 9.60 3.40 6.18
C ASP A 87 9.88 4.64 5.32
N ASP A 88 9.68 4.52 4.01
CA ASP A 88 9.84 5.54 2.99
C ASP A 88 8.49 6.11 2.47
N ILE A 89 7.42 5.94 3.24
CA ILE A 89 6.18 6.71 3.06
C ILE A 89 6.47 8.19 3.34
N CYS A 90 6.18 9.04 2.36
CA CYS A 90 6.57 10.45 2.34
C CYS A 90 5.40 11.43 2.30
N ALA A 91 4.16 10.95 2.12
CA ALA A 91 2.94 11.70 2.34
C ALA A 91 1.78 10.77 2.71
N ILE A 92 0.86 11.26 3.55
CA ILE A 92 -0.30 10.52 4.06
C ILE A 92 -1.52 11.44 4.03
N ASP A 93 -2.69 10.90 3.71
CA ASP A 93 -3.99 11.59 3.76
C ASP A 93 -4.36 12.10 5.18
N THR A 94 -5.56 12.64 5.33
CA THR A 94 -6.07 13.13 6.62
C THR A 94 -6.37 11.99 7.61
N LEU A 95 -6.44 12.33 8.89
CA LEU A 95 -6.79 11.39 9.96
C LEU A 95 -8.17 10.76 9.73
N GLU A 96 -9.15 11.54 9.27
CA GLU A 96 -10.51 11.04 8.99
C GLU A 96 -10.51 9.98 7.89
N ARG A 97 -9.63 10.11 6.89
CA ARG A 97 -9.49 9.11 5.81
C ARG A 97 -8.80 7.85 6.30
N PHE A 98 -7.82 7.98 7.20
CA PHE A 98 -7.20 6.83 7.85
C PHE A 98 -8.19 6.06 8.72
N VAL A 99 -9.01 6.77 9.51
CA VAL A 99 -10.10 6.13 10.29
C VAL A 99 -11.06 5.38 9.36
N ALA A 100 -11.45 5.98 8.23
CA ALA A 100 -12.30 5.29 7.25
C ALA A 100 -11.66 4.04 6.63
N PHE A 101 -10.32 4.02 6.49
CA PHE A 101 -9.56 2.84 6.06
C PHE A 101 -9.58 1.74 7.12
N LEU A 102 -9.40 2.10 8.40
CA LEU A 102 -9.50 1.16 9.52
C LEU A 102 -10.92 0.59 9.65
N ASP A 103 -11.94 1.44 9.64
CA ASP A 103 -13.34 1.02 9.69
C ASP A 103 -13.66 0.07 8.51
N PHE A 104 -13.18 0.38 7.30
CA PHE A 104 -13.35 -0.52 6.16
C PHE A 104 -12.69 -1.89 6.38
N ARG A 105 -11.49 -1.94 6.98
CA ARG A 105 -10.82 -3.19 7.32
C ARG A 105 -11.65 -3.99 8.34
N ILE A 106 -12.08 -3.34 9.42
CA ILE A 106 -12.88 -3.94 10.50
C ILE A 106 -14.20 -4.51 9.95
N ASP A 107 -14.93 -3.73 9.16
CA ASP A 107 -16.26 -4.09 8.67
C ASP A 107 -16.26 -5.12 7.52
N ASN A 108 -15.09 -5.45 6.94
CA ASN A 108 -14.98 -6.30 5.76
C ASN A 108 -14.05 -7.50 5.98
N GLU A 109 -14.38 -8.34 6.95
CA GLU A 109 -13.69 -9.60 7.27
C GLU A 109 -13.51 -10.55 6.07
N LYS A 110 -14.39 -10.46 5.06
CA LYS A 110 -14.27 -11.23 3.80
C LYS A 110 -12.95 -11.02 3.05
N TYR A 111 -12.28 -9.88 3.25
CA TYR A 111 -10.95 -9.65 2.71
C TYR A 111 -9.88 -10.09 3.72
N PHE A 112 -8.83 -10.77 3.27
CA PHE A 112 -7.73 -11.17 4.15
C PHE A 112 -6.86 -9.98 4.55
N LEU A 113 -6.52 -9.14 3.57
CA LEU A 113 -5.66 -7.97 3.74
C LEU A 113 -6.22 -6.82 2.89
N VAL A 114 -6.15 -5.61 3.44
CA VAL A 114 -6.59 -4.38 2.75
C VAL A 114 -5.42 -3.44 2.57
N SER A 115 -5.12 -3.06 1.33
CA SER A 115 -4.12 -2.04 1.01
C SER A 115 -4.76 -0.66 0.93
N ALA A 116 -4.01 0.38 1.33
CA ALA A 116 -4.38 1.76 1.03
C ALA A 116 -4.22 2.08 -0.46
N ASN A 117 -4.67 3.26 -0.88
CA ASN A 117 -4.41 3.78 -2.22
C ASN A 117 -3.00 4.38 -2.30
N VAL A 118 -2.00 3.52 -2.49
CA VAL A 118 -0.57 3.87 -2.54
C VAL A 118 -0.16 4.40 -3.91
N LEU A 119 0.29 5.65 -3.98
CA LEU A 119 0.94 6.24 -5.14
C LEU A 119 2.41 5.82 -5.22
N ASN A 120 2.94 5.69 -6.44
CA ASN A 120 4.23 5.05 -6.73
C ASN A 120 4.28 3.57 -6.27
N ASN A 121 3.22 2.83 -6.59
CA ASN A 121 3.13 1.37 -6.50
C ASN A 121 2.71 0.84 -7.88
N ALA A 122 3.35 -0.23 -8.40
CA ALA A 122 3.20 -0.65 -9.80
C ALA A 122 1.74 -0.94 -10.21
N ILE A 123 1.03 -1.80 -9.48
CA ILE A 123 -0.36 -2.15 -9.80
C ILE A 123 -1.30 -0.97 -9.59
N LEU A 124 -1.09 -0.18 -8.53
CA LEU A 124 -1.93 0.98 -8.28
C LEU A 124 -1.67 2.07 -9.33
N THR A 125 -0.44 2.21 -9.83
CA THR A 125 -0.12 3.11 -10.95
C THR A 125 -0.83 2.68 -12.22
N HIS A 126 -0.88 1.37 -12.52
CA HIS A 126 -1.71 0.84 -13.60
C HIS A 126 -3.17 1.26 -13.46
N TYR A 127 -3.76 1.10 -12.26
CA TYR A 127 -5.13 1.54 -12.00
C TYR A 127 -5.31 3.05 -12.15
N HIS A 128 -4.42 3.86 -11.59
CA HIS A 128 -4.48 5.31 -11.72
C HIS A 128 -4.36 5.78 -13.17
N GLN A 129 -3.51 5.16 -14.00
CA GLN A 129 -3.45 5.44 -15.43
C GLN A 129 -4.75 5.06 -16.13
N ARG A 130 -5.31 3.87 -15.83
CA ARG A 130 -6.60 3.41 -16.38
C ARG A 130 -7.77 4.32 -16.02
N PHE A 131 -7.76 4.90 -14.82
CA PHE A 131 -8.77 5.83 -14.33
C PHE A 131 -8.47 7.30 -14.67
N GLY A 132 -7.40 7.58 -15.43
CA GLY A 132 -7.05 8.94 -15.85
C GLY A 132 -6.52 9.86 -14.74
N ASN A 133 -6.08 9.29 -13.61
CA ASN A 133 -5.47 10.03 -12.49
C ASN A 133 -3.98 10.32 -12.72
N PHE A 134 -3.29 9.45 -13.46
CA PHE A 134 -1.93 9.68 -13.93
C PHE A 134 -1.90 9.85 -15.45
N LYS A 135 -1.07 10.78 -15.90
CA LYS A 135 -0.70 10.92 -17.31
C LYS A 135 0.11 9.69 -17.75
N THR A 136 0.10 9.43 -19.05
CA THR A 136 0.71 8.26 -19.68
C THR A 136 1.75 8.63 -20.73
N ASP A 137 2.13 9.91 -20.83
CA ASP A 137 3.07 10.42 -21.85
C ASP A 137 4.49 9.86 -21.69
N ARG A 138 4.85 9.36 -20.50
CA ARG A 138 6.13 8.69 -20.24
C ARG A 138 6.04 7.16 -20.08
N GLY A 139 4.96 6.57 -20.59
CA GLY A 139 4.78 5.12 -20.63
C GLY A 139 3.57 4.64 -19.85
N ILE A 140 3.22 3.38 -20.10
CA ILE A 140 2.06 2.70 -19.52
C ILE A 140 2.57 1.56 -18.65
N VAL A 141 2.21 1.59 -17.37
CA VAL A 141 2.49 0.53 -16.40
C VAL A 141 1.49 -0.61 -16.61
N ARG A 142 1.99 -1.84 -16.72
CA ARG A 142 1.14 -3.03 -16.89
C ARG A 142 0.54 -3.44 -15.55
N HIS A 143 -0.53 -4.24 -15.61
CA HIS A 143 -1.15 -4.87 -14.44
C HIS A 143 -0.25 -6.00 -13.91
N ASP A 144 0.88 -5.62 -13.32
CA ASP A 144 1.90 -6.53 -12.78
C ASP A 144 2.64 -5.81 -11.64
N SER A 145 2.74 -6.45 -10.46
CA SER A 145 3.51 -5.88 -9.34
C SER A 145 5.00 -5.78 -9.65
N HIS A 146 5.45 -6.55 -10.64
CA HIS A 146 6.81 -6.55 -11.17
C HIS A 146 6.87 -5.88 -12.56
N ASP A 147 6.02 -4.90 -12.83
CA ASP A 147 6.18 -4.09 -14.02
C ASP A 147 7.51 -3.31 -13.99
N ARG A 148 8.27 -3.40 -15.08
CA ARG A 148 9.61 -2.79 -15.21
C ARG A 148 9.56 -1.27 -15.02
N LEU A 149 8.52 -0.61 -15.50
CA LEU A 149 8.37 0.84 -15.43
C LEU A 149 7.92 1.25 -14.02
N GLY A 150 6.91 0.56 -13.47
CA GLY A 150 6.35 0.88 -12.16
C GLY A 150 7.26 0.56 -10.97
N LEU A 151 8.05 -0.52 -11.01
CA LEU A 151 8.86 -0.98 -9.87
C LEU A 151 10.37 -0.66 -10.03
N TRP A 152 10.95 -0.72 -11.23
CA TRP A 152 12.40 -0.56 -11.40
C TRP A 152 12.85 0.83 -11.87
N ASP A 153 12.02 1.54 -12.62
CA ASP A 153 12.46 2.71 -13.36
C ASP A 153 12.41 3.98 -12.48
N GLY A 154 13.58 4.42 -12.02
CA GLY A 154 13.69 5.61 -11.18
C GLY A 154 13.30 6.92 -11.89
N GLN A 155 13.48 7.03 -13.22
CA GLN A 155 13.03 8.22 -13.96
C GLN A 155 11.51 8.26 -14.06
N PHE A 156 10.88 7.09 -14.18
CA PHE A 156 9.42 6.99 -14.14
C PHE A 156 8.87 7.26 -12.73
N ALA A 157 9.57 6.82 -11.67
CA ALA A 157 9.23 7.21 -10.30
C ALA A 157 9.29 8.74 -10.14
N GLU A 158 10.36 9.39 -10.61
CA GLU A 158 10.47 10.85 -10.61
C GLU A 158 9.28 11.51 -11.32
N TYR A 159 8.92 11.04 -12.51
CA TYR A 159 7.75 11.49 -13.25
C TYR A 159 6.42 11.25 -12.52
N THR A 160 6.31 10.16 -11.75
CA THR A 160 5.16 9.91 -10.89
C THR A 160 5.08 10.96 -9.79
N HIS A 161 6.20 11.23 -9.11
CA HIS A 161 6.31 12.25 -8.06
C HIS A 161 6.09 13.68 -8.54
N GLU A 162 6.51 14.00 -9.77
CA GLU A 162 6.24 15.29 -10.43
C GLU A 162 4.75 15.59 -10.52
N GLN A 163 3.96 14.57 -10.83
CA GLN A 163 2.53 14.73 -10.91
C GLN A 163 1.97 15.04 -9.51
N LEU A 164 2.59 14.58 -8.42
CA LEU A 164 2.13 14.82 -7.04
C LEU A 164 2.43 16.23 -6.52
N LEU A 165 3.13 17.07 -7.29
CA LEU A 165 3.53 18.41 -6.87
C LEU A 165 2.37 19.39 -6.72
N ASP A 166 1.28 19.18 -7.47
CA ASP A 166 0.07 19.99 -7.37
C ASP A 166 -0.80 19.44 -6.23
N ASP A 167 -0.72 20.15 -5.09
CA ASP A 167 -0.96 19.82 -3.66
C ASP A 167 -2.24 19.09 -3.20
N GLU A 168 -3.02 18.45 -4.06
CA GLU A 168 -4.24 17.79 -3.62
C GLU A 168 -4.23 16.29 -3.91
N LEU A 169 -3.88 15.50 -2.88
CA LEU A 169 -4.09 14.04 -2.89
C LEU A 169 -5.55 13.69 -3.23
N ASP A 170 -6.48 14.61 -2.97
CA ASP A 170 -7.90 14.55 -3.33
C ASP A 170 -8.15 14.15 -4.79
N ARG A 171 -7.31 14.59 -5.72
CA ARG A 171 -7.51 14.25 -7.14
C ARG A 171 -7.34 12.76 -7.41
N PHE A 172 -6.49 12.07 -6.64
CA PHE A 172 -6.18 10.65 -6.82
C PHE A 172 -7.29 9.72 -6.31
N ARG A 173 -8.31 10.28 -5.67
CA ARG A 173 -9.50 9.55 -5.22
C ARG A 173 -10.76 9.88 -6.03
N VAL A 174 -10.77 10.91 -6.88
CA VAL A 174 -11.97 11.31 -7.65
C VAL A 174 -12.40 10.21 -8.61
N ASN A 175 -11.47 9.69 -9.42
CA ASN A 175 -11.76 8.65 -10.40
C ASN A 175 -11.37 7.25 -9.93
N PHE A 176 -10.79 7.12 -8.72
CA PHE A 176 -10.40 5.83 -8.18
C PHE A 176 -11.58 5.18 -7.45
N PRO A 177 -11.91 3.91 -7.73
CA PRO A 177 -12.97 3.19 -7.03
C PRO A 177 -12.83 3.19 -5.52
N ARG A 178 -13.94 3.26 -4.77
CA ARG A 178 -13.91 3.15 -3.31
C ARG A 178 -13.25 1.85 -2.85
N CYS A 179 -13.50 0.76 -3.56
CA CYS A 179 -12.86 -0.54 -3.34
C CYS A 179 -12.54 -1.21 -4.67
N VAL A 180 -11.31 -1.70 -4.79
CA VAL A 180 -10.88 -2.61 -5.86
C VAL A 180 -10.60 -3.97 -5.23
N ILE A 181 -11.27 -5.01 -5.68
CA ILE A 181 -11.02 -6.38 -5.23
C ILE A 181 -9.90 -6.96 -6.09
N LEU A 182 -8.84 -7.44 -5.45
CA LEU A 182 -7.75 -8.15 -6.11
C LEU A 182 -8.21 -9.58 -6.39
N GLN A 183 -8.92 -9.73 -7.50
CA GLN A 183 -9.42 -11.02 -7.97
C GLN A 183 -8.27 -11.99 -8.25
N ASP A 184 -8.56 -13.28 -8.24
CA ASP A 184 -7.56 -14.33 -8.54
C ASP A 184 -6.28 -14.27 -7.67
N TYR A 185 -6.37 -13.62 -6.50
CA TYR A 185 -5.28 -13.47 -5.54
C TYR A 185 -4.05 -12.82 -6.18
N GLU A 186 -4.26 -11.68 -6.86
CA GLU A 186 -3.20 -10.88 -7.47
C GLU A 186 -2.14 -10.45 -6.44
N ARG A 187 -0.86 -10.62 -6.81
CA ARG A 187 0.25 -10.13 -6.01
C ARG A 187 0.29 -8.60 -6.07
N ILE A 188 0.39 -7.91 -4.93
CA ILE A 188 0.68 -6.47 -4.87
C ILE A 188 1.89 -6.21 -3.97
N CYS A 189 2.55 -5.07 -4.16
CA CYS A 189 3.52 -4.60 -3.18
C CYS A 189 2.81 -4.05 -1.94
N ILE A 190 3.30 -4.40 -0.75
CA ILE A 190 2.60 -4.17 0.54
C ILE A 190 3.15 -2.95 1.30
N ASN A 191 3.19 -1.80 0.62
CA ASN A 191 3.75 -0.56 1.18
C ASN A 191 2.90 0.05 2.30
N TRP A 192 1.58 -0.15 2.24
CA TRP A 192 0.63 0.24 3.30
C TRP A 192 -0.55 -0.73 3.28
N VAL A 193 -0.61 -1.62 4.27
CA VAL A 193 -1.60 -2.69 4.32
C VAL A 193 -2.09 -2.94 5.74
N ALA A 194 -3.35 -3.34 5.88
CA ALA A 194 -3.95 -3.69 7.16
C ALA A 194 -4.53 -5.11 7.17
N TRP A 195 -4.45 -5.76 8.33
CA TRP A 195 -5.06 -7.06 8.61
C TRP A 195 -5.57 -7.12 10.06
N ASN A 196 -6.48 -8.05 10.33
CA ASN A 196 -6.90 -8.35 11.70
C ASN A 196 -5.93 -9.37 12.30
N GLY A 197 -5.49 -9.17 13.55
CA GLY A 197 -4.54 -10.06 14.21
C GLY A 197 -5.02 -11.51 14.30
N GLU A 198 -6.33 -11.72 14.45
CA GLU A 198 -6.96 -13.04 14.40
C GLU A 198 -6.71 -13.79 13.08
N ASP A 199 -6.67 -13.07 11.96
CA ASP A 199 -6.39 -13.66 10.65
C ASP A 199 -4.93 -14.15 10.57
N MET A 200 -4.00 -13.37 11.13
CA MET A 200 -2.59 -13.73 11.23
C MET A 200 -2.38 -14.89 12.23
N ALA A 201 -3.22 -14.98 13.27
CA ALA A 201 -3.18 -16.04 14.27
C ALA A 201 -3.52 -17.43 13.70
N LEU A 202 -4.34 -17.51 12.64
CA LEU A 202 -4.70 -18.78 11.98
C LEU A 202 -3.49 -19.62 11.52
N PHE A 203 -2.37 -18.96 11.27
CA PHE A 203 -1.10 -19.59 10.90
C PHE A 203 0.05 -19.12 11.81
N ALA A 204 -0.28 -18.68 13.03
CA ALA A 204 0.67 -18.25 14.05
C ALA A 204 1.64 -17.12 13.62
N GLY A 205 1.30 -16.34 12.60
CA GLY A 205 2.20 -15.38 11.96
C GLY A 205 3.37 -16.02 11.20
N ASP A 206 3.25 -17.29 10.80
CA ASP A 206 4.21 -17.99 9.94
C ASP A 206 4.04 -17.56 8.47
N VAL A 207 4.81 -16.52 8.12
CA VAL A 207 4.89 -15.92 6.79
C VAL A 207 6.15 -16.38 6.07
N ALA A 208 6.03 -16.72 4.79
CA ALA A 208 7.16 -17.11 3.94
C ALA A 208 8.12 -15.93 3.71
N LYS A 209 9.33 -16.21 3.19
CA LYS A 209 10.37 -15.18 2.97
C LYS A 209 9.95 -14.10 1.98
N GLU A 210 9.14 -14.45 0.99
CA GLU A 210 8.49 -13.48 0.10
C GLU A 210 7.12 -13.16 0.69
N ASP A 211 7.09 -12.24 1.66
CA ASP A 211 5.87 -11.88 2.39
C ASP A 211 4.81 -11.27 1.48
N GLU A 212 5.19 -10.46 0.49
CA GLU A 212 4.24 -9.94 -0.50
C GLU A 212 3.53 -11.08 -1.24
N LEU A 213 4.26 -12.10 -1.71
CA LEU A 213 3.68 -13.25 -2.39
C LEU A 213 2.79 -14.07 -1.43
N ASP A 214 3.26 -14.32 -0.22
CA ASP A 214 2.53 -15.16 0.72
C ASP A 214 1.23 -14.48 1.21
N LEU A 215 1.31 -13.21 1.61
CA LEU A 215 0.21 -12.46 2.21
C LEU A 215 -0.82 -11.92 1.20
N THR A 216 -0.46 -11.80 -0.08
CA THR A 216 -1.40 -11.31 -1.12
C THR A 216 -1.90 -12.40 -2.05
N VAL A 217 -1.15 -13.51 -2.18
CA VAL A 217 -1.50 -14.64 -3.06
C VAL A 217 -1.80 -15.91 -2.28
N GLN A 218 -0.80 -16.43 -1.54
CA GLN A 218 -0.86 -17.81 -1.04
C GLN A 218 -1.83 -17.99 0.13
N LYS A 219 -1.72 -17.18 1.20
CA LYS A 219 -2.65 -17.24 2.35
C LYS A 219 -4.06 -16.82 1.94
N PRO A 220 -4.29 -15.70 1.21
CA PRO A 220 -5.59 -15.36 0.66
C PRO A 220 -6.23 -16.50 -0.13
N SER A 221 -5.46 -17.15 -1.02
CA SER A 221 -5.95 -18.28 -1.82
C SER A 221 -6.29 -19.50 -0.99
N ALA A 222 -5.49 -19.81 0.03
CA ALA A 222 -5.75 -20.94 0.93
C ALA A 222 -7.01 -20.71 1.78
N LEU A 223 -7.28 -19.45 2.16
CA LEU A 223 -8.43 -19.07 2.99
C LEU A 223 -9.71 -18.77 2.18
N GLY A 224 -9.62 -18.66 0.85
CA GLY A 224 -10.74 -18.24 0.01
C GLY A 224 -11.15 -16.78 0.23
N ARG A 225 -10.23 -15.94 0.73
CA ARG A 225 -10.47 -14.55 1.12
C ARG A 225 -9.54 -13.63 0.35
N PRO A 226 -9.99 -12.95 -0.72
CA PRO A 226 -9.12 -12.13 -1.55
C PRO A 226 -8.62 -10.89 -0.79
N CYS A 227 -7.60 -10.22 -1.34
CA CYS A 227 -7.19 -8.91 -0.87
C CYS A 227 -8.03 -7.81 -1.53
N ALA A 228 -8.00 -6.60 -0.95
CA ALA A 228 -8.67 -5.43 -1.51
C ALA A 228 -7.80 -4.18 -1.39
N ILE A 229 -8.05 -3.21 -2.26
CA ILE A 229 -7.51 -1.84 -2.16
C ILE A 229 -8.66 -0.93 -1.75
N PHE A 230 -8.45 -0.12 -0.71
CA PHE A 230 -9.38 0.92 -0.29
C PHE A 230 -8.98 2.26 -0.92
N GLY A 231 -9.76 2.74 -1.88
CA GLY A 231 -9.40 3.87 -2.73
C GLY A 231 -9.44 5.24 -2.06
N ASN A 232 -10.14 5.36 -0.93
CA ASN A 232 -10.43 6.64 -0.28
C ASN A 232 -9.34 7.13 0.68
N PHE A 233 -8.32 6.33 0.94
CA PHE A 233 -7.20 6.72 1.80
C PHE A 233 -5.90 6.66 0.99
N VAL A 234 -5.35 7.83 0.66
CA VAL A 234 -4.20 7.97 -0.25
C VAL A 234 -2.89 8.12 0.53
N VAL A 235 -1.87 7.37 0.13
CA VAL A 235 -0.51 7.49 0.69
C VAL A 235 0.51 7.53 -0.44
N VAL A 236 1.68 8.10 -0.19
CA VAL A 236 2.75 8.21 -1.19
C VAL A 236 3.99 7.47 -0.72
N HIS A 237 4.37 6.44 -1.47
CA HIS A 237 5.61 5.71 -1.30
C HIS A 237 6.74 6.40 -2.07
N PHE A 238 7.91 6.58 -1.46
CA PHE A 238 8.98 7.38 -2.08
C PHE A 238 9.74 6.61 -3.16
N SER A 239 10.24 5.40 -2.89
CA SER A 239 11.01 4.67 -3.90
C SER A 239 11.22 3.20 -3.58
N PHE A 240 10.98 2.34 -4.56
CA PHE A 240 11.46 0.95 -4.46
C PHE A 240 12.98 0.89 -4.54
N GLY A 241 13.58 -0.13 -3.94
CA GLY A 241 15.04 -0.34 -3.93
C GLY A 241 15.77 -0.05 -5.25
N PRO A 242 15.31 -0.55 -6.42
CA PRO A 242 15.93 -0.24 -7.71
C PRO A 242 15.83 1.24 -8.14
N GLN A 243 14.81 1.97 -7.67
CA GLN A 243 14.59 3.39 -7.96
C GLN A 243 15.48 4.30 -7.09
N ASN A 244 15.91 3.84 -5.91
CA ASN A 244 16.61 4.64 -4.88
C ASN A 244 17.77 5.46 -5.45
N LYS A 245 18.63 4.86 -6.27
CA LYS A 245 19.83 5.54 -6.83
C LYS A 245 19.47 6.78 -7.65
N HIS A 246 18.35 6.72 -8.39
CA HIS A 246 17.87 7.87 -9.15
C HIS A 246 17.18 8.86 -8.22
N MET A 247 16.20 8.38 -7.45
CA MET A 247 15.34 9.19 -6.60
C MET A 247 16.12 10.00 -5.56
N ALA A 248 17.19 9.46 -4.99
CA ALA A 248 18.07 10.16 -4.04
C ALA A 248 18.68 11.46 -4.60
N ARG A 249 18.71 11.67 -5.92
CA ARG A 249 19.32 12.84 -6.58
C ARG A 249 18.29 13.87 -7.07
N THR A 250 17.00 13.59 -6.92
CA THR A 250 15.91 14.41 -7.49
C THR A 250 15.55 15.62 -6.62
N GLY A 251 15.84 15.55 -5.33
CA GLY A 251 15.42 16.54 -4.34
C GLY A 251 14.02 16.31 -3.78
N TYR A 252 13.22 15.39 -4.34
CA TYR A 252 11.84 15.14 -3.88
C TYR A 252 11.76 14.74 -2.41
N LEU A 253 12.72 13.97 -1.90
CA LEU A 253 12.75 13.59 -0.49
C LEU A 253 12.82 14.82 0.44
N GLU A 254 13.69 15.78 0.11
CA GLU A 254 13.81 17.03 0.87
C GLU A 254 12.54 17.88 0.75
N MET A 255 11.89 17.91 -0.42
CA MET A 255 10.58 18.56 -0.54
C MET A 255 9.54 17.91 0.37
N TYR A 256 9.42 16.59 0.39
CA TYR A 256 8.49 15.89 1.27
C TYR A 256 8.80 16.16 2.73
N ARG A 257 10.08 16.17 3.09
CA ARG A 257 10.53 16.57 4.43
C ARG A 257 10.06 17.99 4.74
N CYS A 258 10.34 18.96 3.87
CA CYS A 258 9.87 20.34 4.08
C CYS A 258 8.36 20.43 4.24
N LYS A 259 7.57 19.73 3.41
CA LYS A 259 6.10 19.68 3.53
C LYS A 259 5.65 19.10 4.87
N ALA A 260 6.22 17.98 5.31
CA ALA A 260 5.88 17.32 6.57
C ALA A 260 6.20 18.18 7.81
N PHE A 261 7.26 18.99 7.74
CA PHE A 261 7.69 19.86 8.84
C PHE A 261 7.21 21.32 8.72
N GLY A 262 6.42 21.67 7.69
CA GLY A 262 5.99 23.05 7.44
C GLY A 262 7.15 24.02 7.12
N LEU A 263 8.24 23.50 6.55
CA LEU A 263 9.43 24.27 6.17
C LEU A 263 9.33 24.76 4.72
N PRO A 264 9.97 25.89 4.37
CA PRO A 264 10.07 26.33 2.98
C PRO A 264 10.94 25.36 2.16
N HIS A 265 10.52 25.05 0.92
CA HIS A 265 11.32 24.30 -0.04
C HIS A 265 11.48 25.07 -1.36
N LYS A 266 12.50 24.72 -2.15
CA LYS A 266 12.86 25.40 -3.42
C LYS A 266 12.59 24.57 -4.68
N LEU A 267 11.91 23.43 -4.58
CA LEU A 267 11.52 22.66 -5.76
C LEU A 267 10.33 23.32 -6.44
N GLY A 268 10.60 24.02 -7.55
CA GLY A 268 9.59 24.45 -8.51
C GLY A 268 9.34 23.38 -9.59
N PRO A 269 8.34 23.58 -10.47
CA PRO A 269 8.09 22.67 -11.59
C PRO A 269 9.35 22.56 -12.47
N ARG A 270 9.82 21.33 -12.74
CA ARG A 270 10.93 21.08 -13.67
C ARG A 270 10.43 21.13 -15.11
N ASN A 271 11.06 21.96 -15.94
CA ASN A 271 10.93 21.89 -17.40
C ASN A 271 11.82 20.77 -17.93
N TRP A 272 11.22 19.74 -18.52
CA TRP A 272 11.94 18.60 -19.12
C TRP A 272 12.26 18.76 -20.59
N ASP A 273 12.14 19.96 -21.14
CA ASP A 273 12.66 20.19 -22.47
C ASP A 273 14.18 20.09 -22.43
N THR A 274 14.69 19.01 -23.04
CA THR A 274 16.09 18.67 -23.33
C THR A 274 16.85 17.82 -22.29
N ALA A 275 16.70 16.48 -22.35
CA ALA A 275 17.83 15.53 -22.33
C ALA A 275 17.36 14.06 -22.41
N ASP A 276 17.82 13.36 -23.45
CA ASP A 276 17.93 11.90 -23.60
C ASP A 276 16.72 11.04 -23.17
N ILE A 277 15.66 11.08 -23.98
CA ILE A 277 14.82 9.90 -24.17
C ILE A 277 15.32 9.22 -25.45
N SER A 278 16.10 8.15 -25.28
CA SER A 278 16.32 7.16 -26.33
C SER A 278 14.96 6.51 -26.65
N THR A 279 14.18 7.13 -27.53
CA THR A 279 12.95 6.59 -28.07
C THR A 279 13.28 5.43 -29.00
N LYS A 280 13.46 4.22 -28.44
CA LYS A 280 13.06 3.02 -29.19
C LYS A 280 11.57 2.84 -28.96
N ALA A 281 10.79 3.44 -29.84
CA ALA A 281 9.37 3.14 -29.97
C ALA A 281 9.24 1.62 -30.18
N VAL A 282 8.77 0.92 -29.15
CA VAL A 282 8.23 -0.41 -29.34
C VAL A 282 6.82 -0.16 -29.86
N GLU A 283 6.59 -0.42 -31.14
CA GLU A 283 5.24 -0.52 -31.69
C GLU A 283 4.49 -1.59 -30.91
N SER A 284 3.73 -1.18 -29.89
CA SER A 284 2.80 -2.06 -29.21
C SER A 284 1.52 -2.08 -30.04
N THR A 285 1.21 -3.26 -30.57
CA THR A 285 -0.09 -3.56 -31.14
C THR A 285 -1.10 -3.46 -30.01
N ILE A 286 -1.78 -2.31 -29.91
CA ILE A 286 -2.88 -2.11 -28.95
C ILE A 286 -3.98 -3.08 -29.36
N VAL A 287 -4.16 -4.15 -28.61
CA VAL A 287 -5.41 -4.91 -28.62
C VAL A 287 -6.32 -4.21 -27.62
N PRO A 288 -7.42 -3.56 -28.05
CA PRO A 288 -8.36 -2.97 -27.11
C PRO A 288 -9.01 -4.11 -26.31
N GLU A 289 -8.77 -4.15 -25.01
CA GLU A 289 -9.56 -4.99 -24.11
C GLU A 289 -10.97 -4.39 -23.93
N GLU A 290 -11.97 -5.27 -23.82
CA GLU A 290 -13.39 -4.92 -23.82
C GLU A 290 -13.81 -3.98 -22.68
N PRO A 291 -14.89 -3.19 -22.88
CA PRO A 291 -15.42 -2.28 -21.86
C PRO A 291 -15.85 -3.01 -20.58
N ILE A 292 -15.63 -2.33 -19.45
CA ILE A 292 -15.95 -2.77 -18.08
C ILE A 292 -17.45 -3.11 -17.99
N ARG A 293 -17.78 -4.35 -17.64
CA ARG A 293 -19.15 -4.75 -17.28
C ARG A 293 -19.39 -4.46 -15.81
N PHE A 294 -20.21 -3.46 -15.50
CA PHE A 294 -20.74 -3.23 -14.17
C PHE A 294 -21.74 -4.34 -13.83
N LEU A 295 -21.42 -5.22 -12.88
CA LEU A 295 -22.41 -6.17 -12.34
C LEU A 295 -23.25 -5.43 -11.30
N ALA A 296 -24.49 -5.10 -11.67
CA ALA A 296 -25.52 -4.70 -10.73
C ALA A 296 -25.88 -5.92 -9.85
N THR A 297 -25.76 -5.79 -8.53
CA THR A 297 -26.20 -6.80 -7.58
C THR A 297 -27.72 -6.93 -7.64
N HIS A 298 -28.22 -8.05 -8.14
CA HIS A 298 -29.59 -8.50 -7.88
C HIS A 298 -29.55 -9.58 -6.80
N ALA A 299 -30.33 -9.37 -5.75
CA ALA A 299 -30.67 -10.38 -4.77
C ALA A 299 -31.55 -11.46 -5.42
N GLY A 300 -31.27 -12.75 -5.14
CA GLY A 300 -32.23 -13.83 -5.39
C GLY A 300 -31.64 -15.18 -5.80
N ASN A 301 -31.74 -16.14 -4.87
CA ASN A 301 -31.98 -17.59 -5.00
C ASN A 301 -31.10 -18.50 -5.89
N ASP A 302 -30.44 -19.43 -5.18
CA ASP A 302 -30.43 -20.90 -5.35
C ASP A 302 -30.20 -21.58 -6.72
N ALA A 303 -29.29 -22.56 -6.61
CA ALA A 303 -29.29 -23.91 -7.19
C ALA A 303 -28.39 -24.22 -8.41
N ASN A 304 -27.54 -25.23 -8.17
CA ASN A 304 -27.00 -26.25 -9.07
C ASN A 304 -26.00 -25.83 -10.17
N TRP A 305 -24.75 -26.27 -9.99
CA TRP A 305 -23.92 -26.63 -11.14
C TRP A 305 -22.99 -27.82 -10.84
N ARG A 306 -23.37 -29.00 -11.35
CA ARG A 306 -22.45 -30.07 -11.76
C ARG A 306 -22.55 -30.18 -13.28
N SER A 307 -21.45 -30.01 -14.01
CA SER A 307 -20.84 -31.04 -14.87
C SER A 307 -19.71 -30.47 -15.74
N LYS A 308 -18.73 -31.35 -16.01
CA LYS A 308 -17.47 -31.16 -16.73
C LYS A 308 -17.66 -30.91 -18.24
N LYS A 309 -16.77 -30.11 -18.86
CA LYS A 309 -15.82 -30.58 -19.91
C LYS A 309 -14.79 -29.52 -20.30
N THR A 310 -13.57 -30.01 -20.48
CA THR A 310 -12.31 -29.41 -20.93
C THR A 310 -12.32 -28.93 -22.39
N SER A 311 -11.76 -27.75 -22.69
CA SER A 311 -10.42 -27.58 -23.31
C SER A 311 -10.18 -26.14 -23.80
N VAL A 312 -8.89 -25.81 -23.98
CA VAL A 312 -8.27 -24.54 -24.44
C VAL A 312 -8.05 -23.50 -23.34
N ARG A 313 -6.81 -23.47 -22.82
CA ARG A 313 -6.28 -22.44 -21.91
C ARG A 313 -6.17 -21.11 -22.67
N SER A 314 -7.16 -20.24 -22.50
CA SER A 314 -6.96 -18.79 -22.63
C SER A 314 -6.34 -18.26 -21.34
N ALA A 315 -5.51 -17.22 -21.42
CA ALA A 315 -5.04 -16.46 -20.26
C ALA A 315 -6.24 -16.07 -19.36
N PRO A 316 -6.08 -16.03 -18.03
CA PRO A 316 -7.17 -15.61 -17.14
C PRO A 316 -7.55 -14.17 -17.51
N LYS A 317 -8.80 -13.98 -17.92
CA LYS A 317 -9.39 -12.65 -18.08
C LYS A 317 -9.65 -12.14 -16.66
N SER A 318 -8.82 -11.23 -16.15
CA SER A 318 -9.06 -10.58 -14.87
C SER A 318 -10.35 -9.74 -14.97
N SER A 319 -11.43 -10.23 -14.38
CA SER A 319 -12.67 -9.49 -14.29
C SER A 319 -12.58 -8.47 -13.14
N LEU A 320 -12.06 -7.28 -13.39
CA LEU A 320 -12.00 -6.21 -12.38
C LEU A 320 -13.39 -5.96 -11.75
N ILE A 321 -13.59 -6.38 -10.48
CA ILE A 321 -14.80 -6.05 -9.72
C ILE A 321 -14.57 -4.72 -9.00
N ILE A 322 -15.33 -3.72 -9.43
CA ILE A 322 -15.36 -2.37 -8.87
C ILE A 322 -16.64 -2.22 -8.06
N ILE A 323 -16.54 -1.77 -6.81
CA ILE A 323 -17.72 -1.32 -6.04
C ILE A 323 -17.87 0.19 -6.24
N PRO A 324 -18.94 0.68 -6.91
CA PRO A 324 -19.18 2.10 -7.12
C PRO A 324 -19.38 2.86 -5.79
N ARG A 325 -19.18 4.18 -5.85
CA ARG A 325 -19.30 5.07 -4.68
C ARG A 325 -20.72 5.10 -4.08
N ASP A 326 -21.74 4.83 -4.89
CA ASP A 326 -23.15 5.12 -4.57
C ASP A 326 -23.94 3.91 -4.02
N THR A 327 -23.33 2.74 -3.84
CA THR A 327 -24.04 1.51 -3.42
C THR A 327 -24.00 1.21 -1.92
N LEU A 328 -23.59 2.16 -1.08
CA LEU A 328 -23.68 2.01 0.37
C LEU A 328 -24.36 3.25 0.97
N THR A 329 -25.49 3.02 1.65
CA THR A 329 -26.20 4.01 2.46
C THR A 329 -25.23 4.80 3.34
N PRO A 330 -25.49 6.10 3.59
CA PRO A 330 -24.73 6.85 4.57
C PRO A 330 -24.74 6.07 5.88
N VAL A 331 -23.57 5.78 6.43
CA VAL A 331 -23.46 5.26 7.79
C VAL A 331 -23.94 6.40 8.68
N GLY A 332 -25.23 6.37 9.06
CA GLY A 332 -25.73 7.17 10.16
C GLY A 332 -24.98 6.78 11.42
N ASP A 333 -24.96 7.65 12.42
CA ASP A 333 -24.23 7.45 13.68
C ASP A 333 -24.59 6.11 14.32
N ILE A 334 -23.78 5.07 14.04
CA ILE A 334 -23.84 3.80 14.75
C ILE A 334 -23.04 4.02 16.03
N VAL A 335 -23.75 4.16 17.15
CA VAL A 335 -23.16 3.99 18.47
C VAL A 335 -22.80 2.50 18.60
N LEU A 336 -21.55 2.14 18.30
CA LEU A 336 -21.03 0.80 18.50
C LEU A 336 -20.89 0.54 20.01
N THR A 337 -21.64 -0.45 20.51
CA THR A 337 -21.62 -0.91 21.91
C THR A 337 -20.51 -1.93 22.19
N THR A 338 -19.70 -2.27 21.19
CA THR A 338 -18.52 -3.13 21.33
C THR A 338 -17.25 -2.28 21.48
N PRO A 339 -16.26 -2.72 22.29
CA PRO A 339 -14.95 -2.07 22.28
C PRO A 339 -14.40 -2.07 20.85
N LYS A 340 -13.86 -0.94 20.39
CA LYS A 340 -13.13 -0.91 19.12
C LYS A 340 -11.83 -1.72 19.28
N PRO A 341 -11.39 -2.47 18.26
CA PRO A 341 -10.13 -3.18 18.33
C PRO A 341 -8.95 -2.21 18.47
N SER A 342 -7.87 -2.67 19.09
CA SER A 342 -6.62 -1.90 19.15
C SER A 342 -6.01 -1.73 17.77
N VAL A 343 -5.31 -0.62 17.53
CA VAL A 343 -4.67 -0.31 16.25
C VAL A 343 -3.16 -0.17 16.44
N LEU A 344 -2.40 -1.07 15.80
CA LEU A 344 -0.95 -1.06 15.82
C LEU A 344 -0.39 -0.76 14.43
N VAL A 345 0.48 0.24 14.32
CA VAL A 345 1.26 0.50 13.09
C VAL A 345 2.62 -0.19 13.21
N LEU A 346 3.08 -0.86 12.16
CA LEU A 346 4.25 -1.74 12.14
C LEU A 346 5.31 -1.30 11.14
#